data_AF-A0A832TPJ0-F1
#
_entry.id   AF-A0A832TPJ0-F1
#
_cell.length_a   1.000
_cell.length_b   1.000
_cell.length_c   1.000
_cell.angle_alpha   90.00
_cell.angle_beta   90.00
_cell.angle_gamma   90.00
#
_symmetry.space_group_name_H-M   'P 1'
#
loop_
_entity.id
_entity.type
_entity.pdbx_description
1 polymer ?
#
loop_
_entity_poly.entity_id
_entity_poly.type
_entity_poly.pdbx_seq_one_letter_code
_entity_poly.pdbx_strand_id
1 'polypeptide(L)'
;MELIIAIIIVGLLLVYTSFSWGLVLFKFWGWFVLPVFENLPVLTFYQAIGLMLVIGLFHSHYITPKEYDMKNEMVSRLLHPWVALFVGWFINALIF
;
A
#
# COMPACT_ATOMS: atom_id res chain seq x y z
N MET A 1 -3.51 -30.04 -8.34
CA MET A 1 -4.65 -29.10 -8.20
C MET A 1 -4.35 -28.05 -7.12
N GLU A 2 -3.96 -28.47 -5.92
CA GLU A 2 -3.65 -27.58 -4.79
C GLU A 2 -2.54 -26.56 -5.06
N LEU A 3 -1.45 -26.97 -5.73
CA LEU A 3 -0.33 -26.07 -6.08
C LEU A 3 -0.74 -24.94 -7.04
N ILE A 4 -1.63 -25.23 -8.00
CA ILE A 4 -2.14 -24.22 -8.95
C ILE A 4 -2.99 -23.20 -8.20
N ILE A 5 -3.84 -23.66 -7.28
CA ILE A 5 -4.68 -22.79 -6.44
C ILE A 5 -3.80 -21.87 -5.59
N ALA A 6 -2.75 -22.41 -4.95
CA ALA A 6 -1.83 -21.62 -4.15
C ALA A 6 -1.13 -20.52 -4.97
N ILE A 7 -0.64 -20.85 -6.18
CA ILE A 7 0.00 -19.87 -7.07
C ILE A 7 -0.97 -18.76 -7.46
N ILE A 8 -2.22 -19.11 -7.79
CA ILE A 8 -3.26 -18.12 -8.14
C ILE A 8 -3.54 -17.20 -6.95
N ILE A 9 -3.69 -17.74 -5.74
CA ILE A 9 -3.95 -16.95 -4.54
C ILE A 9 -2.78 -15.99 -4.26
N VAL A 10 -1.54 -16.47 -4.33
CA VAL A 10 -0.35 -15.63 -4.13
C VAL A 10 -0.29 -14.53 -5.19
N GLY A 11 -0.55 -14.86 -6.46
CA GLY A 11 -0.60 -13.89 -7.55
C GLY A 11 -1.64 -12.80 -7.31
N LEU A 12 -2.86 -13.19 -6.90
CA LEU A 12 -3.92 -12.24 -6.57
C LEU A 12 -3.56 -11.34 -5.39
N LEU A 13 -2.94 -11.90 -4.34
CA LEU A 13 -2.49 -11.13 -3.18
C LEU A 13 -1.43 -10.10 -3.58
N LEU A 14 -0.46 -10.47 -4.42
CA LEU A 14 0.56 -9.55 -4.91
C LEU A 14 -0.03 -8.42 -5.75
N VAL A 15 -0.97 -8.74 -6.65
CA VAL A 15 -1.67 -7.73 -7.45
C VAL A 15 -2.45 -6.78 -6.54
N TYR A 16 -3.17 -7.32 -5.56
CA TYR A 16 -3.95 -6.54 -4.62
C TYR A 16 -3.08 -5.61 -3.76
N THR A 17 -2.00 -6.12 -3.18
CA THR A 17 -1.12 -5.31 -2.31
C THR A 17 -0.44 -4.21 -3.10
N SER A 18 0.03 -4.50 -4.31
CA SER A 18 0.65 -3.53 -5.20
C SER A 18 -0.33 -2.43 -5.63
N PHE A 19 -1.55 -2.82 -5.98
CA PHE A 19 -2.61 -1.90 -6.38
C PHE A 19 -3.05 -1.00 -5.21
N SER A 20 -3.37 -1.60 -4.07
CA SER A 20 -3.89 -0.87 -2.90
C SER A 20 -2.89 0.14 -2.36
N TRP A 21 -1.63 -0.26 -2.16
CA TRP A 21 -0.59 0.66 -1.70
C TRP A 21 -0.14 1.65 -2.78
N GLY A 22 -0.13 1.25 -4.06
CA GLY A 22 0.10 2.18 -5.17
C GLY A 22 -0.94 3.30 -5.23
N LEU A 23 -2.22 2.98 -4.94
CA LEU A 23 -3.29 3.98 -4.82
C LEU A 23 -3.07 4.91 -3.63
N VAL A 24 -2.67 4.38 -2.47
CA VAL A 24 -2.32 5.18 -1.29
C VAL A 24 -1.19 6.15 -1.66
N LEU A 25 -0.10 5.67 -2.25
CA LEU A 25 1.02 6.51 -2.64
C LEU A 25 0.59 7.58 -3.65
N PHE A 26 -0.18 7.22 -4.68
CA PHE A 26 -0.68 8.17 -5.67
C PHE A 26 -1.51 9.30 -5.04
N LYS A 27 -2.43 8.96 -4.13
CA LYS A 27 -3.26 9.95 -3.44
C LYS A 27 -2.46 10.80 -2.47
N PHE A 28 -1.60 10.18 -1.66
CA PHE A 28 -0.78 10.89 -0.69
C PHE A 28 0.24 11.81 -1.36
N TRP A 29 0.78 11.39 -2.49
CA TRP A 29 1.64 12.25 -3.31
C TRP A 29 0.90 13.51 -3.74
N GLY A 30 -0.32 13.34 -4.28
CA GLY A 30 -1.15 14.47 -4.69
C GLY A 30 -1.58 15.38 -3.54
N TRP A 31 -1.98 14.80 -2.40
CA TRP A 31 -2.54 15.53 -1.26
C TRP A 31 -1.49 16.20 -0.38
N PHE A 32 -0.34 15.56 -0.17
CA PHE A 32 0.60 15.98 0.87
C PHE A 32 1.97 16.34 0.33
N VAL A 33 2.39 15.78 -0.80
CA VAL A 33 3.73 16.01 -1.35
C VAL A 33 3.70 17.18 -2.34
N LEU A 34 2.83 17.15 -3.35
CA LEU A 34 2.77 18.20 -4.37
C LEU A 34 2.49 19.61 -3.81
N PRO A 35 1.60 19.81 -2.81
CA PRO A 35 1.36 21.15 -2.27
C PRO A 35 2.56 21.73 -1.49
N VAL A 36 3.47 20.88 -1.03
CA VAL A 36 4.66 21.29 -0.27
C VAL A 36 5.86 21.48 -1.20
N PHE A 37 5.93 20.71 -2.28
CA PHE A 37 7.05 20.70 -3.22
C PHE A 37 6.57 21.04 -4.63
N GLU A 38 6.65 22.32 -4.98
CA GLU A 38 6.10 22.88 -6.24
C GLU A 38 6.72 22.30 -7.53
N ASN A 39 7.95 21.77 -7.45
CA ASN A 39 8.71 21.33 -8.63
C ASN A 39 8.79 19.80 -8.79
N LEU A 40 7.97 19.03 -8.05
CA LEU A 40 7.94 17.57 -8.22
C LEU A 40 7.02 17.14 -9.36
N PRO A 41 7.37 16.07 -10.09
CA PRO A 41 6.52 15.54 -11.14
C PRO A 41 5.23 14.96 -10.57
N VAL A 42 4.12 15.19 -11.28
CA VAL A 42 2.85 14.50 -11.00
C VAL A 42 3.01 13.04 -11.40
N LEU A 43 2.93 12.15 -10.41
CA LEU A 43 2.99 10.72 -10.67
C LEU A 43 1.71 10.27 -11.35
N THR A 44 1.82 9.47 -12.40
CA THR A 44 0.69 8.67 -12.90
C THR A 44 0.42 7.51 -11.95
N PHE A 45 -0.78 6.94 -12.02
CA PHE A 45 -1.15 5.80 -11.19
C PHE A 45 -0.19 4.59 -11.38
N TYR A 46 0.23 4.32 -12.62
CA TYR A 46 1.19 3.24 -12.91
C TYR A 46 2.58 3.52 -12.32
N GLN A 47 3.04 4.77 -12.36
CA GLN A 47 4.31 5.18 -11.74
C GLN A 47 4.26 5.02 -10.21
N ALA A 48 3.15 5.36 -9.58
CA ALA A 48 2.96 5.16 -8.14
C ALA A 48 2.98 3.67 -7.75
N ILE A 49 2.34 2.79 -8.52
CA ILE A 49 2.43 1.33 -8.28
C ILE A 49 3.89 0.86 -8.39
N GLY A 50 4.59 1.26 -9.47
CA GLY A 50 5.99 0.88 -9.68
C GLY A 50 6.91 1.36 -8.56
N LEU A 51 6.75 2.61 -8.12
CA LEU A 51 7.51 3.17 -7.00
C LEU A 51 7.21 2.44 -5.69
N MET A 52 5.93 2.15 -5.42
CA MET A 52 5.53 1.43 -4.22
C MET A 52 6.12 0.02 -4.15
N LEU A 53 6.20 -0.67 -5.28
CA LEU A 53 6.88 -1.97 -5.37
C LEU A 53 8.37 -1.85 -5.02
N VAL A 54 9.06 -0.85 -5.55
CA VAL A 54 10.46 -0.59 -5.23
C VAL A 54 10.65 -0.28 -3.75
N ILE A 55 9.80 0.59 -3.18
CA ILE A 55 9.83 0.91 -1.74
C ILE A 55 9.60 -0.34 -0.89
N GLY A 56 8.68 -1.21 -1.32
CA GLY A 56 8.39 -2.48 -0.66
C GLY A 56 9.60 -3.41 -0.55
N LEU A 57 10.53 -3.37 -1.52
CA LEU A 57 11.75 -4.18 -1.48
C LEU A 57 12.69 -3.79 -0.31
N PHE A 58 12.63 -2.53 0.13
CA PHE A 58 13.47 -2.02 1.22
C PHE A 58 12.81 -2.12 2.60
N HIS A 59 11.55 -2.56 2.67
CA HIS A 59 10.81 -2.66 3.93
C HIS A 59 11.15 -3.96 4.67
N SER A 60 12.19 -3.96 5.51
CA SER A 60 12.58 -5.15 6.27
C SER A 60 11.54 -5.51 7.34
N HIS A 61 10.97 -6.70 7.26
CA HIS A 61 10.12 -7.23 8.32
C HIS A 61 11.02 -7.70 9.48
N TYR A 62 11.10 -6.91 10.55
CA TYR A 62 11.60 -7.41 11.83
C TYR A 62 10.59 -8.42 12.35
N ILE A 63 10.86 -9.71 12.14
CA ILE A 63 10.07 -10.81 12.71
C ILE A 63 10.34 -10.79 14.22
N THR A 64 9.48 -10.10 14.97
CA THR A 64 9.37 -10.33 16.40
C THR A 64 8.53 -11.58 16.59
N PRO A 65 8.98 -12.57 17.39
CA PRO A 65 8.18 -13.76 17.66
C PRO A 65 7.03 -13.36 18.58
N LYS A 66 5.96 -12.83 18.00
CA LYS A 66 4.65 -12.71 18.66
C LYS A 66 3.86 -13.96 18.32
N GLU A 67 3.12 -14.48 19.29
CA GLU A 67 2.21 -15.61 19.10
C GLU A 67 1.23 -15.26 17.96
N TYR A 68 1.41 -15.92 16.81
CA TYR A 68 0.84 -15.51 15.51
C TYR A 68 -0.60 -16.02 15.36
N ASP A 69 -1.58 -15.12 15.45
CA ASP A 69 -2.91 -15.37 14.89
C ASP A 69 -2.91 -14.97 13.40
N MET A 70 -2.64 -15.96 12.54
CA MET A 70 -2.55 -15.79 11.08
C MET A 70 -3.80 -15.13 10.47
N LYS A 71 -4.99 -15.33 11.06
CA LYS A 71 -6.23 -14.73 10.54
C LYS A 71 -6.24 -13.22 10.76
N ASN A 72 -5.89 -12.78 11.97
CA ASN A 72 -5.85 -11.37 12.30
C ASN A 72 -4.77 -10.61 11.51
N GLU A 73 -3.63 -11.24 11.26
CA GLU A 73 -2.57 -10.63 10.47
C GLU A 73 -2.95 -10.48 8.99
N MET A 74 -3.61 -11.47 8.40
CA MET A 74 -4.03 -11.38 7.01
C MET A 74 -5.09 -10.27 6.82
N VAL A 75 -6.05 -10.17 7.74
CA VAL A 75 -7.06 -9.11 7.73
C VAL A 75 -6.43 -7.74 7.90
N SER A 76 -5.50 -7.59 8.85
CA SER A 76 -4.84 -6.30 9.07
C SER A 76 -4.03 -5.86 7.85
N ARG A 77 -3.28 -6.77 7.22
CA ARG A 77 -2.53 -6.49 5.98
C ARG A 77 -3.43 -6.03 4.83
N LEU A 78 -4.62 -6.61 4.70
CA LEU A 78 -5.60 -6.21 3.68
C LEU A 78 -6.24 -4.85 4.00
N LEU A 79 -6.52 -4.57 5.27
CA LEU A 79 -7.19 -3.35 5.70
C LEU A 79 -6.26 -2.13 5.84
N HIS A 80 -4.99 -2.34 6.18
CA HIS A 80 -4.01 -1.26 6.37
C HIS A 80 -3.99 -0.19 5.27
N PRO A 81 -3.92 -0.52 3.96
CA PRO A 81 -3.90 0.51 2.93
C PRO A 81 -5.17 1.35 2.90
N TRP A 82 -6.35 0.75 3.18
CA TRP A 82 -7.61 1.48 3.20
C TRP A 82 -7.77 2.35 4.43
N VAL A 83 -7.33 1.87 5.59
CA VAL A 83 -7.28 2.67 6.81
C VAL A 83 -6.35 3.87 6.61
N ALA A 84 -5.17 3.66 6.04
CA ALA A 84 -4.25 4.73 5.69
C ALA A 84 -4.90 5.73 4.74
N LEU A 85 -5.52 5.26 3.65
CA LEU A 85 -6.21 6.12 2.68
C LEU A 85 -7.33 6.94 3.33
N PHE A 86 -8.14 6.32 4.19
CA PHE A 86 -9.22 6.99 4.90
C PHE A 86 -8.69 8.09 5.84
N VAL A 87 -7.65 7.77 6.61
CA VAL A 87 -7.00 8.75 7.51
C VAL A 87 -6.41 9.91 6.69
N GLY A 88 -5.70 9.62 5.61
CA GLY A 88 -5.14 10.65 4.75
C GLY A 88 -6.22 11.50 4.09
N TRP A 89 -7.32 10.91 3.63
CA TRP A 89 -8.44 11.66 3.09
C TRP A 89 -9.05 12.60 4.14
N PHE A 90 -9.24 12.12 5.36
CA PHE A 90 -9.77 12.91 6.47
C PHE A 90 -8.85 14.10 6.81
N ILE A 91 -7.54 13.87 6.90
CA ILE A 91 -6.56 14.93 7.13
C ILE A 91 -6.56 15.95 5.99
N ASN A 92 -6.55 15.48 4.74
CA ASN A 92 -6.59 16.36 3.57
C ASN A 92 -7.84 17.26 3.60
N ALA A 93 -8.99 16.73 4.00
CA ALA A 93 -10.24 17.49 4.10
C ALA A 93 -10.28 18.51 5.27
N LEU A 94 -9.37 18.39 6.25
CA LEU A 94 -9.24 19.35 7.35
C LEU A 94 -8.21 20.45 7.07
N ILE A 95 -7.14 20.10 6.33
CA ILE A 95 -6.03 21.01 6.04
C ILE A 95 -6.33 21.87 4.80
N PHE A 96 -7.07 21.34 3.83
CA PHE A 96 -7.43 22.00 2.57
C PHE A 96 -8.95 22.08 2.42
#